data_AF-A0A1J1J4G1-F1
#
_entry.id   AF-A0A1J1J4G1-F1
#
_cell.length_a   1.000
_cell.length_b   1.000
_cell.length_c   1.000
_cell.angle_alpha   90.00
_cell.angle_beta   90.00
_cell.angle_gamma   90.00
#
_symmetry.space_group_name_H-M   'P 1'
#
loop_
_entity.id
_entity.type
_entity.pdbx_description
1 polymer ?
#
loop_
_entity_poly.entity_id
_entity_poly.type
_entity_poly.pdbx_seq_one_letter_code
_entity_poly.pdbx_strand_id
1 'polypeptide(L)'
;MNMKLLKIIELFCHHSLILHEILIQEDAIFQDMSTFNFWFAMSETKSSIKMHPKHVVVVMRAGLPMRYQNSYRLESKNPFNREQAEKILIEVMEDNFSKYDRFDAKTDVDLCQKVSEDVLKLMKEKRFDRYRIIVIVTIVEKFMQGIHYKQKNLWDSRKDCSVTHVYKAASFTAIGNCYGVYLE
;
A
#
# COMPACT_ATOMS: atom_id res chain seq x y z
N MET A 1 20.24 8.04 14.11
CA MET A 1 18.98 7.39 13.68
C MET A 1 19.16 7.01 12.22
N ASN A 2 19.37 5.71 11.92
CA ASN A 2 19.62 5.25 10.56
C ASN A 2 18.29 4.77 9.95
N MET A 3 17.71 5.57 9.06
CA MET A 3 16.56 5.15 8.26
C MET A 3 17.07 4.38 7.04
N LYS A 4 16.60 3.14 6.84
CA LYS A 4 16.90 2.37 5.64
C LYS A 4 15.76 2.53 4.64
N LEU A 5 16.09 3.08 3.47
CA LEU A 5 15.20 3.09 2.31
C LEU A 5 15.14 1.67 1.73
N LEU A 6 13.96 1.06 1.75
CA LEU A 6 13.81 -0.32 1.32
C LEU A 6 13.17 -0.47 -0.06
N LYS A 7 12.29 0.44 -0.45
CA LYS A 7 11.65 0.35 -1.78
C LYS A 7 11.11 1.70 -2.24
N ILE A 8 11.51 2.08 -3.45
CA ILE A 8 10.86 3.10 -4.27
C ILE A 8 10.11 2.36 -5.37
N ILE A 9 8.81 2.58 -5.48
CA ILE A 9 8.03 2.10 -6.61
C ILE A 9 7.66 3.32 -7.45
N GLU A 10 8.21 3.38 -8.66
CA GLU A 10 7.87 4.40 -9.65
C GLU A 10 6.82 3.86 -10.61
N LEU A 11 5.62 4.44 -10.56
CA LEU A 11 4.55 4.11 -11.50
C LEU A 11 4.34 5.27 -12.45
N PHE A 12 4.92 5.17 -13.65
CA PHE A 12 4.67 6.11 -14.74
C PHE A 12 3.27 5.90 -15.35
N CYS A 13 2.49 6.97 -15.41
CA CYS A 13 1.13 6.98 -15.94
C CYS A 13 0.91 8.16 -16.89
N HIS A 14 1.51 8.12 -18.09
CA HIS A 14 1.39 9.05 -19.25
C HIS A 14 1.49 10.59 -19.02
N HIS A 15 1.41 11.07 -17.78
CA HIS A 15 1.60 12.43 -17.29
C HIS A 15 1.70 12.48 -15.75
N SER A 16 1.25 11.43 -15.04
CA SER A 16 1.34 11.35 -13.58
C SER A 16 2.47 10.44 -13.12
N LEU A 17 3.24 10.92 -12.14
CA LEU A 17 4.28 10.19 -11.42
C LEU A 17 3.78 9.86 -10.02
N ILE A 18 3.66 8.57 -9.69
CA ILE A 18 3.36 8.11 -8.33
C ILE A 18 4.65 7.50 -7.77
N LEU A 19 5.19 8.12 -6.73
CA LEU A 19 6.36 7.68 -5.99
C LEU A 19 5.92 7.17 -4.62
N HIS A 20 6.13 5.87 -4.42
CA HIS A 20 5.83 5.18 -3.18
C HIS A 20 7.13 4.93 -2.41
N GLU A 21 7.28 5.54 -1.23
CA GLU A 21 8.49 5.45 -0.42
C GLU A 21 8.15 4.84 0.94
N ILE A 22 8.74 3.68 1.23
CA ILE A 22 8.62 3.01 2.53
C ILE A 22 9.98 3.05 3.21
N LEU A 23 10.04 3.79 4.31
CA LEU A 23 11.20 3.91 5.17
C LEU A 23 10.94 3.08 6.42
N ILE A 24 11.78 2.09 6.69
CA ILE A 24 11.74 1.36 7.96
C ILE A 24 12.80 1.97 8.86
N GLN A 25 12.34 2.41 10.03
CA GLN A 25 13.18 2.93 11.09
C GLN A 25 13.55 1.76 12.00
N GLU A 26 14.82 1.39 12.00
CA GLU A 26 15.37 0.46 13.01
C GLU A 26 15.48 1.25 14.32
N ASP A 27 14.39 1.32 15.07
CA ASP A 27 14.41 1.86 16.42
C ASP A 27 14.87 0.76 17.38
N ALA A 28 15.92 1.06 18.15
CA ALA A 28 16.15 0.38 19.41
C ALA A 28 14.94 0.66 20.32
N ILE A 29 14.35 -0.40 20.84
CA ILE A 29 13.16 -0.40 21.68
C ILE A 29 13.37 0.57 22.86
N PHE A 30 12.67 1.69 22.88
CA PHE A 30 12.49 2.47 24.10
C PHE A 30 11.16 2.07 24.73
N GLN A 31 11.18 0.99 25.51
CA GLN A 31 10.15 0.68 26.49
C GLN A 31 10.83 0.49 27.84
N ASP A 32 10.66 1.49 28.69
CA ASP A 32 10.77 1.48 30.14
C ASP A 32 12.16 1.17 30.77
N MET A 33 12.60 2.07 31.64
CA MET A 33 13.97 2.16 32.18
C MET A 33 14.23 1.18 33.35
N SER A 34 13.52 0.05 33.39
CA SER A 34 13.56 -0.93 34.49
C SER A 34 14.14 -2.30 34.11
N THR A 35 14.42 -2.57 32.83
CA THR A 35 14.87 -3.88 32.33
C THR A 35 16.35 -3.94 31.89
N PHE A 36 17.13 -2.89 32.14
CA PHE A 36 18.49 -2.69 31.62
C PHE A 36 19.48 -3.83 31.95
N ASN A 37 19.28 -4.58 33.05
CA ASN A 37 20.18 -5.65 33.46
C ASN A 37 19.94 -7.00 32.75
N PHE A 38 18.83 -7.19 32.02
CA PHE A 38 18.59 -8.43 31.28
C PHE A 38 19.15 -8.38 29.85
N TRP A 39 19.25 -7.17 29.27
CA TRP A 39 19.71 -6.94 27.91
C TRP A 39 21.22 -7.18 27.72
N PHE A 40 22.03 -6.98 28.78
CA PHE A 40 23.48 -7.21 28.73
C PHE A 40 23.85 -8.70 28.61
N ALA A 41 22.97 -9.62 29.05
CA ALA A 41 23.22 -11.06 28.97
C ALA A 41 22.97 -11.66 27.57
N MET A 42 22.30 -10.92 26.67
CA MET A 42 21.90 -11.42 25.35
C MET A 42 22.82 -10.95 24.20
N SER A 43 23.91 -10.24 24.49
CA SER A 43 24.78 -9.64 23.46
C SER A 43 25.92 -10.53 22.96
N GLU A 44 26.05 -11.77 23.41
CA GLU A 44 27.22 -12.61 23.07
C GLU A 44 27.01 -13.71 22.02
N THR A 45 25.80 -13.96 21.50
CA THR A 45 25.66 -14.83 20.33
C THR A 45 25.72 -14.03 19.03
N LYS A 46 26.95 -13.74 18.59
CA LYS A 46 27.26 -13.36 17.20
C LYS A 46 26.96 -14.53 16.26
N SER A 47 25.69 -14.71 15.89
CA SER A 47 25.32 -15.36 14.64
C SER A 47 24.67 -14.30 13.75
N SER A 48 25.40 -13.91 12.72
CA SER A 48 25.01 -12.89 11.75
C SER A 48 23.84 -13.37 10.88
N ILE A 49 22.62 -13.39 11.44
CA ILE A 49 21.39 -13.45 10.65
C ILE A 49 20.94 -12.00 10.48
N LYS A 50 21.26 -11.40 9.33
CA LYS A 50 20.67 -10.11 8.95
C LYS A 50 19.18 -10.35 8.68
N MET A 51 18.35 -10.20 9.72
CA MET A 51 16.89 -10.26 9.58
C MET A 51 16.43 -8.96 8.92
N HIS A 52 16.27 -9.01 7.60
CA HIS A 52 15.64 -7.92 6.86
C HIS A 52 14.11 -8.04 7.01
N PRO A 53 13.40 -6.95 7.34
CA PRO A 53 11.95 -6.98 7.43
C PRO A 53 11.34 -7.39 6.09
N LYS A 54 10.55 -8.47 6.12
CA LYS A 54 9.86 -8.96 4.92
C LYS A 54 8.69 -8.03 4.63
N HIS A 55 8.65 -7.56 3.39
CA HIS A 55 7.59 -6.71 2.90
C HIS A 55 7.17 -7.17 1.52
N VAL A 56 5.87 -7.23 1.31
CA VAL A 56 5.26 -7.63 0.05
C VAL A 56 4.55 -6.40 -0.50
N VAL A 57 4.84 -6.06 -1.75
CA VAL A 57 4.10 -5.01 -2.45
C VAL A 57 3.57 -5.58 -3.75
N VAL A 58 2.25 -5.57 -3.89
CA VAL A 58 1.57 -5.94 -5.13
C VAL A 58 0.97 -4.68 -5.73
N VAL A 59 1.32 -4.43 -6.98
CA VAL A 59 0.75 -3.36 -7.78
C VAL A 59 -0.13 -3.97 -8.84
N MET A 60 -1.42 -3.62 -8.80
CA MET A 60 -2.36 -3.98 -9.84
C MET A 60 -2.82 -2.76 -10.61
N ARG A 61 -2.87 -2.95 -11.93
CA ARG A 61 -3.37 -1.98 -12.87
C ARG A 61 -4.57 -2.60 -13.57
N ALA A 62 -5.66 -1.85 -13.68
CA ALA A 62 -6.68 -2.20 -14.65
C ALA A 62 -6.03 -2.31 -16.05
N GLY A 63 -6.41 -3.36 -16.79
CA GLY A 63 -5.87 -3.66 -18.13
C GLY A 63 -5.97 -2.49 -19.11
N LEU A 64 -5.32 -2.64 -20.27
CA LEU A 64 -5.16 -1.57 -21.27
C LEU A 64 -6.46 -0.78 -21.42
N PRO A 65 -6.43 0.56 -21.28
CA PRO A 65 -7.63 1.37 -21.43
C PRO A 65 -8.20 1.09 -22.81
N MET A 66 -9.49 0.73 -22.89
CA MET A 66 -10.18 0.74 -24.17
C MET A 66 -9.91 2.11 -24.79
N ARG A 67 -9.33 2.10 -26.00
CA ARG A 67 -9.03 3.34 -26.74
C ARG A 67 -10.36 4.01 -27.05
N TYR A 68 -10.76 4.92 -26.19
CA TYR A 68 -11.91 5.76 -26.42
C TYR A 68 -11.58 6.67 -27.59
N GLN A 69 -12.49 6.76 -28.56
CA GLN A 69 -12.43 7.87 -29.50
C GLN A 69 -12.68 9.17 -28.74
N ASN A 70 -12.00 10.24 -29.14
CA ASN A 70 -12.23 11.56 -28.56
C ASN A 70 -13.72 11.90 -28.66
N SER A 71 -14.39 11.97 -27.51
CA SER A 71 -15.78 12.43 -27.43
C SER A 71 -15.89 13.95 -27.44
N TYR A 72 -14.76 14.67 -27.48
CA TYR A 72 -14.62 16.13 -27.33
C TYR A 72 -15.28 16.71 -26.07
N ARG A 73 -15.62 15.86 -25.09
CA ARG A 73 -16.22 16.28 -23.82
C ARG A 73 -15.13 16.70 -22.84
N LEU A 74 -15.27 17.90 -22.28
CA LEU A 74 -14.32 18.44 -21.31
C LEU A 74 -14.44 17.76 -19.94
N GLU A 75 -15.65 17.35 -19.53
CA GLU A 75 -15.91 16.81 -18.19
C GLU A 75 -16.41 15.36 -18.21
N SER A 76 -16.08 14.60 -17.16
CA SER A 76 -16.57 13.23 -16.96
C SER A 76 -17.99 13.25 -16.42
N LYS A 77 -18.86 12.38 -16.92
CA LYS A 77 -20.23 12.23 -16.39
C LYS A 77 -20.24 11.57 -15.01
N ASN A 78 -19.27 10.70 -14.75
CA ASN A 78 -19.13 9.96 -13.51
C ASN A 78 -17.68 10.08 -13.03
N PRO A 79 -17.34 11.18 -12.34
CA PRO A 79 -16.00 11.39 -11.80
C PRO A 79 -15.69 10.36 -10.72
N PHE A 80 -14.39 10.17 -10.46
CA PHE A 80 -13.95 9.27 -9.40
C PHE A 80 -14.44 9.76 -8.03
N ASN A 81 -15.29 8.97 -7.38
CA ASN A 81 -15.81 9.30 -6.05
C ASN A 81 -14.87 8.74 -4.96
N ARG A 82 -14.16 9.64 -4.30
CA ARG A 82 -13.21 9.33 -3.22
C ARG A 82 -13.86 8.56 -2.06
N GLU A 83 -15.01 9.00 -1.58
CA GLU A 83 -15.66 8.39 -0.41
C GLU A 83 -16.13 6.97 -0.70
N GLN A 84 -16.66 6.74 -1.91
CA GLN A 84 -17.07 5.40 -2.33
C GLN A 84 -15.85 4.47 -2.46
N ALA A 85 -14.77 4.98 -3.04
CA ALA A 85 -13.52 4.24 -3.16
C ALA A 85 -12.93 3.89 -1.78
N GLU A 86 -13.01 4.79 -0.81
CA GLU A 86 -12.58 4.57 0.57
C GLU A 86 -13.39 3.49 1.28
N LYS A 87 -14.72 3.53 1.17
CA LYS A 87 -15.59 2.49 1.74
C LYS A 87 -15.27 1.10 1.18
N ILE A 88 -15.15 0.99 -0.15
CA ILE A 88 -14.79 -0.27 -0.81
C ILE A 88 -13.43 -0.78 -0.33
N LEU A 89 -12.45 0.12 -0.22
CA LEU A 89 -11.11 -0.27 0.21
C LEU A 89 -11.10 -0.78 1.66
N ILE A 90 -11.80 -0.09 2.56
CA ILE A 90 -11.93 -0.49 3.97
C ILE A 90 -12.61 -1.85 4.07
N GLU A 91 -13.78 -2.00 3.45
CA GLU A 91 -14.58 -3.23 3.49
C GLU A 91 -13.77 -4.45 3.01
N VAL A 92 -13.14 -4.37 1.84
CA VAL A 92 -12.36 -5.48 1.29
C VAL A 92 -11.12 -5.79 2.15
N MET A 93 -10.45 -4.76 2.67
CA MET A 93 -9.28 -4.97 3.52
C MET A 93 -9.68 -5.62 4.85
N GLU A 94 -10.69 -5.11 5.54
CA GLU A 94 -11.17 -5.67 6.80
C GLU A 94 -11.66 -7.11 6.62
N ASP A 95 -12.44 -7.40 5.58
CA ASP A 95 -13.00 -8.73 5.33
C ASP A 95 -11.97 -9.81 5.02
N ASN A 96 -10.86 -9.42 4.38
CA ASN A 96 -9.78 -10.35 4.03
C ASN A 96 -8.77 -10.48 5.18
N PHE A 97 -8.37 -9.38 5.81
CA PHE A 97 -7.34 -9.39 6.85
C PHE A 97 -7.88 -9.77 8.23
N SER A 98 -9.17 -9.62 8.52
CA SER A 98 -9.76 -10.11 9.78
C SER A 98 -9.71 -11.64 9.91
N LYS A 99 -9.52 -12.36 8.81
CA LYS A 99 -9.45 -13.84 8.78
C LYS A 99 -8.02 -14.35 8.92
N TYR A 100 -7.03 -13.47 9.04
CA TYR A 100 -5.61 -13.80 8.91
C TYR A 100 -4.78 -13.20 10.05
N ASP A 101 -4.19 -14.05 10.90
CA ASP A 101 -3.55 -13.62 12.15
C ASP A 101 -2.01 -13.56 12.12
N ARG A 102 -1.36 -14.26 11.18
CA ARG A 102 0.12 -14.42 11.17
C ARG A 102 0.70 -14.23 9.79
N PHE A 103 1.69 -13.35 9.66
CA PHE A 103 2.47 -13.14 8.45
C PHE A 103 3.16 -14.44 7.97
N ASP A 104 2.96 -14.80 6.71
CA ASP A 104 3.72 -15.83 6.01
C ASP A 104 4.04 -15.38 4.57
N ALA A 105 5.33 -15.37 4.25
CA ALA A 105 5.85 -14.74 3.04
C ALA A 105 5.32 -15.34 1.73
N LYS A 106 4.87 -16.60 1.74
CA LYS A 106 4.28 -17.23 0.55
C LYS A 106 2.81 -16.87 0.42
N THR A 107 2.04 -17.08 1.48
CA THR A 107 0.59 -16.81 1.46
C THR A 107 0.26 -15.32 1.36
N ASP A 108 1.12 -14.44 1.88
CA ASP A 108 0.90 -12.99 1.86
C ASP A 108 1.00 -12.39 0.47
N VAL A 109 1.79 -12.99 -0.43
CA VAL A 109 1.85 -12.58 -1.84
C VAL A 109 0.53 -12.88 -2.53
N ASP A 110 0.03 -14.10 -2.37
CA ASP A 110 -1.23 -14.53 -2.94
C ASP A 110 -2.42 -13.75 -2.35
N LEU A 111 -2.37 -13.48 -1.03
CA LEU A 111 -3.38 -12.67 -0.35
C LEU A 111 -3.36 -11.22 -0.84
N CYS A 112 -2.19 -10.59 -0.95
CA CYS A 112 -2.05 -9.25 -1.54
C CYS A 112 -2.64 -9.21 -2.94
N GLN A 113 -2.33 -10.21 -3.76
CA GLN A 113 -2.82 -10.33 -5.12
C GLN A 113 -4.35 -10.40 -5.12
N LYS A 114 -4.93 -11.31 -4.35
CA LYS A 114 -6.38 -11.47 -4.23
C LYS A 114 -7.09 -10.19 -3.77
N VAL A 115 -6.61 -9.57 -2.69
CA VAL A 115 -7.16 -8.31 -2.16
C VAL A 115 -7.11 -7.21 -3.21
N SER A 116 -5.98 -7.09 -3.93
CA SER A 116 -5.85 -6.09 -4.98
C SER A 116 -6.77 -6.33 -6.18
N GLU A 117 -7.02 -7.60 -6.55
CA GLU A 117 -7.97 -7.98 -7.60
C GLU A 117 -9.41 -7.68 -7.19
N ASP A 118 -9.79 -8.01 -5.95
CA ASP A 118 -11.13 -7.79 -5.40
C ASP A 118 -11.46 -6.28 -5.34
N VAL A 119 -10.53 -5.47 -4.81
CA VAL A 119 -10.69 -4.00 -4.81
C VAL A 119 -10.81 -3.47 -6.25
N LEU A 120 -9.94 -3.91 -7.15
CA LEU A 120 -9.97 -3.46 -8.54
C LEU A 120 -11.29 -3.83 -9.23
N LYS A 121 -11.85 -5.01 -8.95
CA LYS A 121 -13.11 -5.48 -9.49
C LYS A 121 -14.28 -4.60 -9.03
N LEU A 122 -14.39 -4.35 -7.73
CA LEU A 122 -15.45 -3.48 -7.17
C LEU A 122 -15.34 -2.04 -7.70
N MET A 123 -14.12 -1.53 -7.85
CA MET A 123 -13.90 -0.20 -8.44
C MET A 123 -14.33 -0.13 -9.91
N LYS A 124 -14.11 -1.20 -10.68
CA LYS A 124 -14.57 -1.29 -12.08
C LYS A 124 -16.09 -1.35 -12.18
N GLU A 125 -16.78 -1.98 -11.23
CA GLU A 125 -18.25 -2.03 -11.19
C GLU A 125 -18.89 -0.65 -11.05
N LYS A 126 -18.19 0.32 -10.43
CA LYS A 126 -18.64 1.71 -10.35
C LYS A 126 -18.59 2.47 -11.69
N ARG A 127 -17.95 1.91 -12.72
CA ARG A 127 -17.90 2.45 -14.10
C ARG A 127 -17.53 3.93 -14.14
N PHE A 128 -16.40 4.29 -13.52
CA PHE A 128 -15.83 5.63 -13.64
C PHE A 128 -15.43 5.90 -15.09
N ASP A 129 -15.83 7.05 -15.61
CA ASP A 129 -15.62 7.39 -17.02
C ASP A 129 -14.28 8.10 -17.22
N ARG A 130 -13.46 7.57 -18.13
CA ARG A 130 -12.09 8.04 -18.43
C ARG A 130 -11.11 8.01 -17.26
N TYR A 131 -11.18 6.98 -16.42
CA TYR A 131 -10.21 6.80 -15.34
C TYR A 131 -9.40 5.51 -15.48
N ARG A 132 -8.08 5.62 -15.29
CA ARG A 132 -7.20 4.48 -15.02
C ARG A 132 -7.13 4.27 -13.52
N ILE A 133 -7.59 3.10 -13.07
CA ILE A 133 -7.57 2.72 -11.66
C ILE A 133 -6.32 1.89 -11.40
N ILE A 134 -5.55 2.30 -10.39
CA ILE A 134 -4.34 1.62 -9.93
C ILE A 134 -4.54 1.30 -8.45
N VAL A 135 -4.32 0.04 -8.08
CA VAL A 135 -4.42 -0.42 -6.69
C VAL A 135 -3.06 -0.94 -6.26
N ILE A 136 -2.58 -0.49 -5.11
CA ILE A 136 -1.32 -0.93 -4.51
C ILE A 136 -1.61 -1.42 -3.12
N VAL A 137 -1.38 -2.71 -2.88
CA VAL A 137 -1.50 -3.31 -1.55
C VAL A 137 -0.09 -3.65 -1.08
N THR A 138 0.23 -3.20 0.13
CA THR A 138 1.52 -3.45 0.77
C THR A 138 1.31 -4.09 2.12
N ILE A 139 1.90 -5.26 2.35
CA ILE A 139 1.95 -5.90 3.67
C ILE A 139 3.38 -5.80 4.18
N VAL A 140 3.52 -5.39 5.43
CA VAL A 140 4.79 -5.29 6.14
C VAL A 140 4.71 -6.10 7.41
N GLU A 141 5.62 -7.06 7.57
CA GLU A 141 5.78 -7.80 8.82
C GLU A 141 6.13 -6.83 9.96
N LYS A 142 5.58 -7.06 11.15
CA LYS A 142 5.89 -6.26 12.34
C LYS A 142 6.90 -7.01 13.18
N PHE A 143 8.14 -6.52 13.20
CA PHE A 143 9.22 -7.15 13.96
C PHE A 143 9.98 -6.11 14.81
N MET A 144 9.30 -5.55 15.81
CA MET A 144 9.86 -4.52 16.71
C MET A 144 10.54 -3.33 15.99
N GLN A 145 10.07 -3.00 14.79
CA GLN A 145 10.56 -1.90 13.97
C GLN A 145 9.51 -0.79 13.81
N GLY A 146 9.98 0.44 13.59
CA GLY A 146 9.16 1.56 13.17
C GLY A 146 8.94 1.52 11.66
N ILE A 147 7.70 1.77 11.22
CA ILE A 147 7.36 1.90 9.78
C ILE A 147 6.99 3.35 9.52
N HIS A 148 7.72 4.00 8.62
CA HIS A 148 7.39 5.32 8.09
C HIS A 148 6.98 5.18 6.61
N TYR A 149 5.72 5.47 6.33
CA TYR A 149 5.14 5.34 5.01
C TYR A 149 4.88 6.72 4.41
N LYS A 150 5.40 6.97 3.20
CA LYS A 150 5.21 8.24 2.50
C LYS A 150 4.88 8.00 1.02
N GLN A 151 3.96 8.80 0.51
CA GLN A 151 3.58 8.81 -0.90
C GLN A 151 3.71 10.22 -1.47
N LYS A 152 4.27 10.35 -2.66
CA LYS A 152 4.42 11.61 -3.39
C LYS A 152 3.83 11.42 -4.79
N ASN A 153 2.85 12.25 -5.14
CA ASN A 153 2.16 12.15 -6.43
C ASN A 153 2.29 13.48 -7.18
N LEU A 154 2.64 13.41 -8.45
CA LEU A 154 2.58 14.53 -9.39
C LEU A 154 1.43 14.27 -10.34
N TRP A 155 0.33 15.02 -10.19
CA TRP A 155 -0.94 14.80 -10.89
C TRP A 155 -1.88 16.02 -10.77
N ASP A 156 -3.02 16.02 -11.48
CA ASP A 156 -3.96 17.14 -11.45
C ASP A 156 -4.87 17.06 -10.21
N SER A 157 -4.73 18.04 -9.31
CA SER A 157 -5.52 18.17 -8.07
C SER A 157 -7.04 18.19 -8.28
N ARG A 158 -7.53 18.53 -9.48
CA ARG A 158 -8.97 18.65 -9.76
C ARG A 158 -9.58 17.35 -10.28
N LYS A 159 -8.81 16.56 -11.02
CA LYS A 159 -9.30 15.39 -11.73
C LYS A 159 -8.85 14.08 -11.09
N ASP A 160 -7.63 14.05 -10.58
CA ASP A 160 -6.99 12.86 -10.02
C ASP A 160 -7.24 12.73 -8.52
N CYS A 161 -7.39 11.49 -8.04
CA CYS A 161 -7.71 11.21 -6.65
C CYS A 161 -6.94 10.00 -6.10
N SER A 162 -6.59 10.06 -4.81
CA SER A 162 -6.06 8.92 -4.04
C SER A 162 -6.92 8.64 -2.82
N VAL A 163 -6.90 7.37 -2.44
CA VAL A 163 -7.43 6.87 -1.19
C VAL A 163 -6.38 5.94 -0.59
N THR A 164 -6.19 6.06 0.73
CA THR A 164 -5.26 5.21 1.48
C THR A 164 -5.95 4.71 2.72
N HIS A 165 -5.85 3.40 2.97
CA HIS A 165 -6.31 2.78 4.20
C HIS A 165 -5.18 1.94 4.82
N VAL A 166 -5.11 1.94 6.15
CA VAL A 166 -4.08 1.22 6.91
C VAL A 166 -4.76 0.28 7.90
N TYR A 167 -4.60 -1.02 7.68
CA TYR A 167 -5.04 -2.07 8.58
C TYR A 167 -3.87 -2.52 9.46
N LYS A 168 -4.07 -2.52 10.78
CA LYS A 168 -3.04 -2.86 11.76
C LYS A 168 -3.41 -4.17 12.45
N ALA A 169 -2.61 -5.21 12.22
CA ALA A 169 -2.68 -6.47 12.94
C ALA A 169 -1.61 -6.56 14.03
N ALA A 170 -1.64 -7.64 14.82
CA ALA A 170 -0.63 -7.90 15.84
C ALA A 170 0.74 -8.23 15.22
N SER A 171 0.76 -9.01 14.15
CA SER A 171 1.97 -9.57 13.52
C SER A 171 2.40 -8.82 12.24
N PHE A 172 1.51 -8.08 11.59
CA PHE A 172 1.80 -7.32 10.37
C PHE A 172 0.99 -6.02 10.30
N THR A 173 1.34 -5.16 9.35
CA THR A 173 0.58 -3.97 8.97
C THR A 173 0.34 -3.98 7.48
N ALA A 174 -0.91 -3.82 7.05
CA ALA A 174 -1.30 -3.75 5.65
C ALA A 174 -1.70 -2.33 5.27
N ILE A 175 -1.23 -1.85 4.13
CA ILE A 175 -1.49 -0.52 3.58
C ILE A 175 -2.07 -0.71 2.19
N GLY A 176 -3.33 -0.31 2.01
CA GLY A 176 -3.99 -0.28 0.71
C GLY A 176 -4.01 1.13 0.16
N ASN A 177 -3.63 1.29 -1.10
CA ASN A 177 -3.74 2.56 -1.83
C ASN A 177 -4.49 2.35 -3.12
N CYS A 178 -5.42 3.25 -3.40
CA CYS A 178 -6.15 3.31 -4.66
C CYS A 178 -5.92 4.67 -5.29
N TYR A 179 -5.60 4.66 -6.58
CA TYR A 179 -5.38 5.85 -7.40
C TYR A 179 -6.34 5.82 -8.57
N GLY A 180 -7.14 6.88 -8.70
CA GLY A 180 -7.91 7.19 -9.90
C GLY A 180 -7.16 8.26 -10.68
N VAL A 181 -6.55 7.89 -11.81
CA VAL A 181 -5.86 8.82 -12.70
C VAL A 181 -6.72 9.05 -13.93
N TYR A 182 -7.05 10.30 -14.21
CA TYR A 182 -7.84 10.70 -15.35
C TYR A 182 -7.05 10.50 -16.65
N LEU A 183 -7.70 9.89 -17.64
CA LEU A 183 -7.17 9.69 -18.98
C LEU A 183 -7.76 10.78 -19.88
N GLU A 184 -6.88 11.60 -20.46
CA GLU A 184 -7.25 12.58 -21.49
C GLU A 184 -7.51 11.92 -22.85
#